data_AF-A0A4R3K1D8-F1
#
_entry.id   AF-A0A4R3K1D8-F1
#
_cell.length_a   1.000
_cell.length_b   1.000
_cell.length_c   1.000
_cell.angle_alpha   90.00
_cell.angle_beta   90.00
_cell.angle_gamma   90.00
#
_symmetry.space_group_name_H-M   'P 1'
#
loop_
_entity.id
_entity.type
_entity.pdbx_description
1 polymer ?
#
loop_
_entity_poly.entity_id
_entity_poly.type
_entity_poly.pdbx_seq_one_letter_code
_entity_poly.pdbx_strand_id
1 'polypeptide(L)'
;MKKDAKKDNQCTFKVLRGEGSGIAGEFLRAWKENFGQSTPVWLLMLTLGIFLHFELDITAYMSSWIQDISRMALTIAGILWAAESIYIYPLTAFFENTRKNSMKNALLIAVGNLPQTVLLLGIWLLPFLLVLVFPASVGYLILAFLLIWAEANVMISSMVLSKIFGAVSMKETQVLK
;
A
#
# COMPACT_ATOMS: atom_id res chain seq x y z
N MET A 1 14.06 9.12 16.28
CA MET A 1 13.05 8.05 16.07
C MET A 1 13.11 7.13 17.26
N LYS A 2 12.00 6.94 17.99
CA LYS A 2 11.96 5.92 19.07
C LYS A 2 12.12 4.56 18.39
N LYS A 3 13.31 3.99 18.54
CA LYS A 3 13.63 2.65 18.10
C LYS A 3 12.81 1.64 18.92
N ASP A 4 12.37 0.59 18.24
CA ASP A 4 11.96 -0.70 18.82
C ASP A 4 10.50 -0.89 19.32
N ALA A 5 9.59 0.09 19.27
CA ALA A 5 8.32 -0.04 20.02
C ALA A 5 7.10 -0.72 19.33
N LYS A 6 7.09 -1.00 18.02
CA LYS A 6 5.88 -1.61 17.36
C LYS A 6 5.99 -3.11 17.06
N LYS A 7 7.19 -3.62 16.81
CA LYS A 7 7.42 -5.03 16.43
C LYS A 7 7.09 -6.00 17.57
N ASP A 8 7.47 -5.66 18.80
CA ASP A 8 7.15 -6.45 20.00
C ASP A 8 5.68 -6.34 20.43
N ASN A 9 4.99 -5.29 19.96
CA ASN A 9 3.61 -4.99 20.34
C ASN A 9 2.58 -5.54 19.35
N GLN A 10 3.01 -6.23 18.29
CA GLN A 10 2.11 -6.83 17.30
C GLN A 10 1.27 -7.94 17.91
N CYS A 11 -0.01 -7.99 17.54
CA CYS A 11 -0.99 -8.96 18.03
C CYS A 11 -0.44 -10.40 18.02
N THR A 12 0.25 -10.79 16.95
CA THR A 12 0.86 -12.12 16.82
C THR A 12 1.84 -12.45 17.95
N PHE A 13 2.73 -11.53 18.32
CA PHE A 13 3.72 -11.79 19.38
C PHE A 13 3.10 -11.76 20.77
N LYS A 14 2.10 -10.90 21.01
CA LYS A 14 1.36 -10.84 22.28
C LYS A 14 0.56 -12.11 22.55
N VAL A 15 -0.15 -12.59 21.52
CA VAL A 15 -0.87 -13.87 21.58
C VAL A 15 0.10 -15.03 21.82
N LEU A 16 1.25 -15.07 21.13
CA LEU A 16 2.25 -16.12 21.29
C LEU A 16 2.92 -16.12 22.68
N ARG A 17 3.05 -14.94 23.32
CA ARG A 17 3.59 -14.82 24.68
C ARG A 17 2.56 -15.07 25.78
N GLY A 18 1.28 -15.26 25.42
CA GLY A 18 0.18 -15.30 26.40
C GLY A 18 -0.07 -13.95 27.09
N GLU A 19 0.50 -12.86 26.55
CA GLU A 19 0.40 -11.50 27.08
C GLU A 19 -0.73 -10.76 26.35
N GLY A 20 -1.98 -10.85 26.82
CA GLY A 20 -3.10 -10.11 26.21
C GLY A 20 -4.48 -10.65 26.57
N SER A 21 -5.54 -9.91 26.22
CA SER A 21 -6.94 -10.27 26.51
C SER A 21 -7.56 -11.30 25.55
N GLY A 22 -6.71 -12.12 24.90
CA GLY A 22 -7.09 -13.06 23.84
C GLY A 22 -6.96 -12.47 22.42
N ILE A 23 -6.96 -13.35 21.40
CA ILE A 23 -6.70 -13.00 19.98
C ILE A 23 -7.61 -11.88 19.48
N ALA A 24 -8.92 -11.98 19.76
CA ALA A 24 -9.91 -11.01 19.29
C ALA A 24 -9.73 -9.63 19.95
N GLY A 25 -9.41 -9.60 21.25
CA GLY A 25 -9.19 -8.35 21.99
C GLY A 25 -7.95 -7.60 21.51
N GLU A 26 -6.86 -8.33 21.30
CA GLU A 26 -5.61 -7.77 20.77
C GLU A 26 -5.76 -7.27 19.33
N PHE A 27 -6.49 -8.02 18.48
CA PHE A 27 -6.79 -7.59 17.12
C PHE A 27 -7.63 -6.30 17.11
N LEU A 28 -8.72 -6.24 17.89
CA LEU A 28 -9.59 -5.05 17.92
C LEU A 28 -8.88 -3.82 18.47
N ARG A 29 -8.01 -4.00 19.47
CA ARG A 29 -7.17 -2.91 19.97
C ARG A 29 -6.23 -2.39 18.89
N ALA A 30 -5.46 -3.27 18.27
CA ALA A 30 -4.54 -2.90 17.20
C ALA A 30 -5.27 -2.27 16.02
N TRP A 31 -6.46 -2.77 15.66
CA TRP A 31 -7.29 -2.18 14.64
C TRP A 31 -7.69 -0.74 14.98
N LYS A 32 -8.22 -0.48 16.19
CA LYS A 32 -8.62 0.88 16.61
C LYS A 32 -7.45 1.87 16.62
N GLU A 33 -6.30 1.45 17.14
CA GLU A 33 -5.08 2.28 17.18
C GLU A 33 -4.60 2.65 15.77
N ASN A 34 -4.55 1.67 14.86
CA ASN A 34 -4.11 1.90 13.49
C ASN A 34 -5.17 2.64 12.64
N PHE A 35 -6.47 2.48 12.95
CA PHE A 35 -7.55 3.14 12.20
C PHE A 35 -7.47 4.66 12.32
N GLY A 36 -7.29 5.19 13.53
CA GLY A 36 -7.17 6.65 13.73
C GLY A 36 -5.98 7.29 13.01
N GLN A 37 -4.86 6.57 12.93
CA GLN A 37 -3.65 7.05 12.23
C GLN A 37 -3.75 6.88 10.71
N SER A 38 -4.32 5.76 10.26
CA SER A 38 -4.33 5.37 8.84
C SER A 38 -5.47 6.04 8.07
N THR A 39 -6.62 6.28 8.70
CA THR A 39 -7.78 6.88 8.01
C THR A 39 -7.49 8.27 7.42
N PRO A 40 -6.83 9.21 8.11
CA PRO A 40 -6.46 10.49 7.50
C PRO A 40 -5.50 10.34 6.30
N VAL A 41 -4.56 9.39 6.38
CA VAL A 41 -3.64 9.10 5.27
C VAL A 41 -4.40 8.50 4.10
N TRP A 42 -5.32 7.57 4.38
CA TRP A 42 -6.19 6.96 3.38
C TRP A 42 -7.06 7.99 2.67
N LEU A 43 -7.69 8.92 3.41
CA LEU A 43 -8.50 10.00 2.82
C LEU A 43 -7.66 10.93 1.94
N LEU A 44 -6.44 11.24 2.35
CA LEU A 44 -5.51 12.03 1.53
C LEU A 44 -5.16 11.29 0.23
N MET A 45 -4.78 10.01 0.32
CA MET A 45 -4.45 9.21 -0.86
C MET A 45 -5.65 9.09 -1.80
N LEU A 46 -6.85 8.88 -1.26
CA LEU A 46 -8.09 8.85 -2.04
C LEU A 46 -8.34 10.17 -2.75
N THR A 47 -8.20 11.29 -2.04
CA THR A 47 -8.39 12.64 -2.62
C THR A 47 -7.39 12.89 -3.75
N LEU A 48 -6.12 12.51 -3.57
CA LEU A 48 -5.10 12.61 -4.61
C LEU A 48 -5.41 11.73 -5.82
N GLY A 49 -5.90 10.51 -5.60
CA GLY A 49 -6.31 9.61 -6.69
C GLY A 49 -7.48 10.17 -7.50
N ILE A 50 -8.50 10.70 -6.83
CA ILE A 50 -9.65 11.38 -7.48
C ILE A 50 -9.16 12.59 -8.29
N PHE A 51 -8.31 13.41 -7.70
CA PHE A 51 -7.72 14.56 -8.38
C PHE A 51 -6.95 14.15 -9.65
N LEU A 52 -6.07 13.15 -9.57
CA LEU A 52 -5.32 12.64 -10.72
C LEU A 52 -6.24 12.10 -11.83
N HIS A 53 -7.34 11.43 -11.46
CA HIS A 53 -8.31 10.95 -12.43
C HIS A 53 -8.98 12.10 -13.19
N PHE A 54 -9.44 13.12 -12.48
CA PHE A 54 -10.05 14.29 -13.13
C PHE A 54 -9.06 15.07 -14.00
N GLU A 55 -7.81 15.24 -13.55
CA GLU A 55 -6.77 15.88 -14.36
C GLU A 55 -6.54 15.11 -15.67
N LEU A 56 -6.50 13.77 -15.62
CA LEU A 56 -6.39 12.92 -16.82
C LEU A 56 -7.58 13.10 -17.76
N ASP A 57 -8.80 13.17 -17.24
CA ASP A 57 -10.01 13.39 -18.05
C ASP A 57 -9.99 14.77 -18.71
N ILE A 58 -9.55 15.81 -17.99
CA ILE A 58 -9.45 17.18 -18.51
C ILE A 58 -8.46 17.26 -19.68
N THR A 59 -7.38 16.46 -19.69
CA THR A 59 -6.45 16.46 -20.83
C THR A 59 -7.11 16.09 -22.17
N ALA A 60 -8.28 15.44 -22.16
CA ALA A 60 -9.03 15.14 -23.38
C ALA A 60 -9.49 16.39 -24.14
N TYR A 61 -9.55 17.55 -23.49
CA TYR A 61 -9.97 18.82 -24.09
C TYR A 61 -8.81 19.72 -24.52
N MET A 62 -7.56 19.26 -24.39
CA MET A 62 -6.36 20.04 -24.75
C MET A 62 -5.97 19.85 -26.21
N SER A 63 -5.18 20.78 -26.76
CA SER A 63 -4.57 20.61 -28.09
C SER A 63 -3.57 19.45 -28.11
N SER A 64 -3.46 18.76 -29.24
CA SER A 64 -2.76 17.45 -29.37
C SER A 64 -1.38 17.36 -28.70
N TRP A 65 -0.42 18.26 -28.97
CA TRP A 65 0.92 18.12 -28.38
C TRP A 65 0.97 18.39 -26.87
N ILE A 66 0.12 19.29 -26.35
CA ILE A 66 -0.01 19.58 -24.91
C ILE A 66 -0.72 18.41 -24.22
N GLN A 67 -1.73 17.83 -24.87
CA GLN A 67 -2.45 16.66 -24.40
C GLN A 67 -1.48 15.50 -24.17
N ASP A 68 -0.62 15.19 -25.14
CA ASP A 68 0.30 14.04 -25.05
C ASP A 68 1.31 14.20 -23.90
N ILE A 69 1.92 15.39 -23.78
CA ILE A 69 2.88 15.67 -22.69
C ILE A 69 2.19 15.61 -21.33
N SER A 70 1.00 16.21 -21.21
CA SER A 70 0.25 16.23 -19.95
C SER A 70 -0.19 14.83 -19.54
N ARG A 71 -0.68 14.02 -20.49
CA ARG A 71 -1.05 12.61 -20.24
C ARG A 71 0.13 11.78 -19.81
N MET A 72 1.29 11.94 -20.45
CA MET A 72 2.51 11.23 -20.05
C MET A 72 2.91 11.60 -18.62
N ALA A 73 2.97 12.90 -18.29
CA ALA A 73 3.34 13.37 -16.96
C ALA A 73 2.37 12.88 -15.87
N LEU A 74 1.06 12.99 -16.12
CA LEU A 74 0.01 12.53 -15.21
C LEU A 74 0.01 11.01 -15.06
N THR A 75 0.32 10.25 -16.12
CA THR A 75 0.44 8.79 -16.04
C THR A 75 1.62 8.39 -15.15
N ILE A 76 2.79 9.05 -15.30
CA ILE A 76 3.95 8.82 -14.43
C ILE A 76 3.60 9.16 -12.98
N ALA A 77 2.92 10.30 -12.74
CA ALA A 77 2.46 10.68 -11.41
C ALA A 77 1.49 9.64 -10.82
N GLY A 78 0.57 9.12 -11.62
CA GLY A 78 -0.37 8.06 -11.24
C GLY A 78 0.33 6.75 -10.88
N ILE A 79 1.35 6.35 -11.63
CA ILE A 79 2.17 5.16 -11.31
C ILE A 79 2.90 5.36 -9.98
N LEU A 80 3.51 6.52 -9.75
CA LEU A 80 4.19 6.82 -8.49
C LEU A 80 3.22 6.84 -7.31
N TRP A 81 2.04 7.43 -7.48
CA TRP A 81 0.98 7.42 -6.46
C TRP A 81 0.48 6.00 -6.15
N ALA A 82 0.28 5.17 -7.18
CA ALA A 82 -0.14 3.78 -7.00
C ALA A 82 0.95 2.96 -6.30
N ALA A 83 2.21 3.17 -6.67
CA ALA A 83 3.35 2.53 -6.05
C ALA A 83 3.47 2.94 -4.57
N GLU A 84 3.38 4.23 -4.25
CA GLU A 84 3.40 4.73 -2.86
C GLU A 84 2.26 4.12 -2.03
N SER A 85 1.06 4.02 -2.61
CA SER A 85 -0.12 3.45 -1.95
C SER A 85 0.08 2.00 -1.48
N ILE A 86 0.87 1.20 -2.21
CA ILE A 86 1.19 -0.19 -1.83
C ILE A 86 1.99 -0.23 -0.51
N TYR A 87 2.89 0.72 -0.30
CA TYR A 87 3.83 0.69 0.83
C TYR A 87 3.40 1.55 2.02
N ILE A 88 2.59 2.59 1.80
CA ILE A 88 2.21 3.53 2.87
C ILE A 88 1.41 2.87 4.00
N TYR A 89 0.46 1.99 3.68
CA TYR A 89 -0.38 1.32 4.69
C TYR A 89 0.38 0.25 5.49
N PRO A 90 1.18 -0.62 4.87
CA PRO A 90 2.07 -1.48 5.64
C PRO A 90 3.05 -0.65 6.49
N LEU A 91 3.60 0.43 5.95
CA LEU A 91 4.58 1.24 6.69
C LEU A 91 3.96 1.92 7.92
N THR A 92 2.72 2.40 7.87
CA THR A 92 2.01 2.90 9.06
C THR A 92 1.69 1.79 10.06
N ALA A 93 1.45 0.56 9.59
CA ALA A 93 1.19 -0.59 10.46
C ALA A 93 2.46 -1.15 11.14
N PHE A 94 3.60 -1.13 10.46
CA PHE A 94 4.86 -1.71 10.95
C PHE A 94 5.78 -0.70 11.64
N PHE A 95 5.69 0.60 11.32
CA PHE A 95 6.62 1.61 11.81
C PHE A 95 5.91 2.79 12.50
N GLU A 96 6.47 3.22 13.63
CA GLU A 96 6.06 4.42 14.37
C GLU A 96 6.63 5.67 13.70
N ASN A 97 6.00 6.13 12.62
CA ASN A 97 6.41 7.30 11.86
C ASN A 97 5.34 8.39 11.85
N THR A 98 5.78 9.66 11.73
CA THR A 98 4.85 10.75 11.45
C THR A 98 4.28 10.58 10.04
N ARG A 99 3.02 10.98 9.82
CA ARG A 99 2.33 10.83 8.52
C ARG A 99 3.16 11.30 7.32
N LYS A 100 3.82 12.46 7.46
CA LYS A 100 4.70 13.04 6.42
C LYS A 100 5.93 12.19 6.14
N ASN A 101 6.54 11.60 7.17
CA ASN A 101 7.70 10.73 6.99
C ASN A 101 7.27 9.38 6.40
N SER A 102 6.09 8.87 6.75
CA SER A 102 5.58 7.64 6.18
C SER A 102 5.38 7.72 4.66
N MET A 103 4.84 8.85 4.17
CA MET A 103 4.70 9.10 2.72
C MET A 103 6.07 9.12 2.01
N LYS A 104 7.00 9.93 2.52
CA LYS A 104 8.36 10.01 1.95
C LYS A 104 9.07 8.65 1.95
N ASN A 105 8.98 7.91 3.05
CA ASN A 105 9.61 6.61 3.18
C ASN A 105 8.94 5.57 2.27
N ALA A 106 7.62 5.61 2.12
CA ALA A 106 6.89 4.74 1.20
C ALA A 106 7.34 4.95 -0.24
N LEU A 107 7.46 6.21 -0.69
CA LEU A 107 7.95 6.52 -2.02
C LEU A 107 9.42 6.09 -2.23
N LEU A 108 10.29 6.34 -1.24
CA LEU A 108 11.69 5.90 -1.30
C LEU A 108 11.83 4.38 -1.35
N ILE A 109 11.01 3.65 -0.60
CA ILE A 109 10.99 2.18 -0.63
C ILE A 109 10.49 1.68 -1.98
N ALA A 110 9.45 2.29 -2.54
CA ALA A 110 8.91 1.94 -3.86
C ALA A 110 9.97 2.12 -4.96
N VAL A 111 10.62 3.30 -5.00
CA VAL A 111 11.67 3.58 -5.99
C VAL A 111 12.95 2.76 -5.73
N GLY A 112 13.26 2.45 -4.47
CA GLY A 112 14.42 1.63 -4.12
C GLY A 112 14.25 0.13 -4.41
N ASN A 113 13.03 -0.35 -4.62
CA ASN A 113 12.70 -1.76 -4.84
C ASN A 113 11.84 -1.96 -6.10
N LEU A 114 12.23 -1.31 -7.20
CA LEU A 114 11.46 -1.31 -8.46
C LEU A 114 10.98 -2.70 -8.92
N PRO A 115 11.81 -3.77 -8.94
CA PRO A 115 11.34 -5.08 -9.39
C PRO A 115 10.17 -5.60 -8.56
N GLN A 116 10.25 -5.46 -7.23
CA GLN A 116 9.21 -5.88 -6.30
C GLN A 116 7.99 -4.95 -6.38
N THR A 117 8.20 -3.65 -6.57
CA THR A 117 7.12 -2.68 -6.75
C THR A 117 6.34 -2.95 -8.04
N VAL A 118 7.02 -3.23 -9.15
CA VAL A 118 6.38 -3.60 -10.42
C VAL A 118 5.61 -4.91 -10.27
N LEU A 119 6.19 -5.91 -9.59
CA LEU A 119 5.48 -7.16 -9.29
C LEU A 119 4.21 -6.90 -8.48
N LEU A 120 4.28 -6.10 -7.41
CA LEU A 120 3.13 -5.77 -6.59
C LEU A 120 2.10 -4.95 -7.37
N LEU A 121 2.51 -3.97 -8.18
CA LEU A 121 1.59 -3.25 -9.06
C LEU A 121 0.87 -4.20 -10.02
N GLY A 122 1.59 -5.13 -10.65
CA GLY A 122 1.00 -6.12 -11.55
C GLY A 122 -0.03 -7.01 -10.85
N ILE A 123 0.29 -7.47 -9.64
CA ILE A 123 -0.65 -8.20 -8.79
C ILE A 123 -1.89 -7.33 -8.53
N TRP A 124 -1.72 -6.13 -7.97
CA TRP A 124 -2.83 -5.25 -7.62
C TRP A 124 -3.69 -4.80 -8.82
N LEU A 125 -3.10 -4.70 -10.02
CA LEU A 125 -3.81 -4.35 -11.25
C LEU A 125 -4.52 -5.54 -11.91
N LEU A 126 -4.14 -6.78 -11.59
CA LEU A 126 -4.67 -7.98 -12.24
C LEU A 126 -6.21 -8.05 -12.21
N PRO A 127 -6.91 -7.78 -11.09
CA PRO A 127 -8.37 -7.83 -11.07
C PRO A 127 -9.00 -6.83 -12.03
N PHE A 128 -8.45 -5.61 -12.10
CA PHE A 128 -8.93 -4.55 -12.98
C PHE A 128 -8.72 -4.93 -14.44
N LEU A 129 -7.54 -5.46 -14.79
CA LEU A 129 -7.23 -5.91 -16.14
C LEU A 129 -8.16 -7.03 -16.60
N LEU A 130 -8.45 -8.02 -15.73
CA LEU A 130 -9.35 -9.11 -16.06
C LEU A 130 -10.80 -8.64 -16.29
N VAL A 131 -11.28 -7.67 -15.50
CA VAL A 131 -12.60 -7.06 -15.71
C VAL A 131 -12.68 -6.32 -17.05
N LEU A 132 -11.62 -5.60 -17.43
CA LEU A 132 -11.56 -4.89 -18.71
C LEU A 132 -11.53 -5.84 -19.91
N VAL A 133 -10.83 -6.97 -19.80
CA VAL A 133 -10.72 -7.96 -20.88
C VAL A 133 -11.97 -8.84 -20.96
N PHE A 134 -12.61 -9.16 -19.83
CA PHE A 134 -13.77 -10.05 -19.76
C PHE A 134 -14.99 -9.38 -19.10
N PRO A 135 -15.54 -8.30 -19.69
CA PRO A 135 -16.63 -7.53 -19.08
C PRO A 135 -17.92 -8.36 -18.92
N ALA A 136 -18.17 -9.32 -19.82
CA ALA A 136 -19.33 -10.22 -19.74
C ALA A 136 -19.26 -11.18 -18.54
N SER A 137 -18.08 -11.36 -17.93
CA SER A 137 -17.83 -12.31 -16.84
C SER A 137 -17.66 -11.64 -15.49
N VAL A 138 -17.95 -10.33 -15.37
CA VAL A 138 -17.73 -9.55 -14.13
C VAL A 138 -18.33 -10.19 -12.89
N GLY A 139 -19.55 -10.75 -12.96
CA GLY A 139 -20.17 -11.42 -11.82
C GLY A 139 -19.36 -12.60 -11.29
N TYR A 140 -18.84 -13.45 -12.19
CA TYR A 140 -18.00 -14.59 -11.83
C TYR A 140 -16.61 -14.14 -11.35
N LEU A 141 -16.04 -13.10 -11.98
CA LEU A 141 -14.75 -12.52 -11.58
C LEU A 141 -14.82 -11.95 -10.17
N ILE A 142 -15.89 -11.24 -9.81
CA ILE A 142 -16.09 -10.71 -8.45
C ILE A 142 -16.08 -11.86 -7.43
N LEU A 143 -16.80 -12.95 -7.69
CA LEU A 143 -16.82 -14.11 -6.79
C LEU A 143 -15.44 -14.75 -6.67
N ALA A 144 -14.74 -14.96 -7.79
CA ALA A 144 -13.37 -15.47 -7.77
C ALA A 144 -12.42 -14.53 -7.01
N PHE A 145 -12.61 -13.22 -7.12
CA PHE A 145 -11.78 -12.26 -6.42
C PHE A 145 -12.02 -12.23 -4.92
N LEU A 146 -13.27 -12.35 -4.49
CA LEU A 146 -13.61 -12.40 -3.07
C LEU A 146 -13.13 -13.69 -2.41
N LEU A 147 -13.26 -14.83 -3.09
CA LEU A 147 -12.98 -16.15 -2.51
C LEU A 147 -11.51 -16.57 -2.60
N ILE A 148 -10.82 -16.19 -3.67
CA ILE A 148 -9.47 -16.72 -3.96
C ILE A 148 -8.46 -15.59 -3.97
N TRP A 149 -8.73 -14.54 -4.75
CA TRP A 149 -7.75 -13.47 -4.96
C TRP A 149 -7.46 -12.68 -3.68
N ALA A 150 -8.48 -12.34 -2.89
CA ALA A 150 -8.32 -11.52 -1.70
C ALA A 150 -7.29 -12.14 -0.73
N GLU A 151 -7.41 -13.44 -0.45
CA GLU A 151 -6.47 -14.16 0.42
C GLU A 151 -5.10 -14.34 -0.22
N ALA A 152 -5.06 -14.76 -1.50
CA ALA A 152 -3.81 -14.96 -2.22
C ALA A 152 -3.00 -13.66 -2.34
N ASN A 153 -3.65 -12.54 -2.63
CA ASN A 153 -3.03 -11.22 -2.73
C ASN A 153 -2.41 -10.80 -1.40
N VAL A 154 -3.13 -10.98 -0.28
CA VAL A 154 -2.60 -10.66 1.06
C VAL A 154 -1.39 -11.53 1.36
N MET A 155 -1.46 -12.83 1.09
CA MET A 155 -0.36 -13.76 1.32
C MET A 155 0.88 -13.37 0.49
N ILE A 156 0.75 -13.23 -0.83
CA ILE A 156 1.86 -12.89 -1.72
C ILE A 156 2.44 -11.51 -1.36
N SER A 157 1.58 -10.51 -1.17
CA SER A 157 2.01 -9.16 -0.78
C SER A 157 2.77 -9.18 0.55
N SER A 158 2.30 -9.94 1.55
CA SER A 158 2.96 -10.05 2.85
C SER A 158 4.35 -10.71 2.75
N MET A 159 4.53 -11.71 1.88
CA MET A 159 5.82 -12.35 1.65
C MET A 159 6.83 -11.41 1.00
N VAL A 160 6.38 -10.57 0.04
CA VAL A 160 7.25 -9.58 -0.60
C VAL A 160 7.60 -8.46 0.39
N LEU A 161 6.60 -7.92 1.09
CA LEU A 161 6.76 -6.82 2.04
C LEU A 161 7.62 -7.21 3.24
N SER A 162 7.47 -8.42 3.78
CA SER A 162 8.29 -8.90 4.91
C SER A 162 9.79 -8.97 4.57
N LYS A 163 10.14 -9.38 3.33
CA LYS A 163 11.52 -9.37 2.86
C LYS A 163 12.08 -7.95 2.77
N ILE A 164 11.30 -7.02 2.20
CA ILE A 164 11.70 -5.61 2.05
C ILE A 164 11.87 -4.96 3.43
N PHE A 165 10.88 -5.08 4.31
CA PHE A 165 10.91 -4.46 5.63
C PHE A 165 11.94 -5.11 6.56
N GLY A 166 12.22 -6.40 6.41
CA GLY A 166 13.35 -7.06 7.05
C GLY A 166 14.66 -6.35 6.70
N ALA A 167 14.93 -6.15 5.41
CA ALA A 167 16.13 -5.45 4.94
C ALA A 167 16.19 -3.98 5.40
N VAL A 168 15.07 -3.27 5.38
CA VAL A 168 14.97 -1.86 5.85
C VAL A 168 15.26 -1.76 7.35
N SER A 169 14.64 -2.61 8.18
CA SER A 169 14.85 -2.62 9.63
C SER A 169 16.31 -2.91 10.03
N MET A 170 16.99 -3.79 9.29
CA MET A 170 18.40 -4.10 9.50
C MET A 170 19.31 -2.91 9.19
N LYS A 171 19.02 -2.12 8.14
CA LYS A 171 19.78 -0.89 7.82
C LYS A 171 19.61 0.18 8.90
N GLU A 172 18.41 0.39 9.41
CA GLU A 172 18.18 1.36 10.50
C GLU A 172 18.95 0.98 11.76
N THR A 173 19.12 -0.31 12.05
CA THR A 173 19.86 -0.77 13.24
C THR A 173 21.37 -0.54 13.12
N GLN A 174 21.93 -0.57 11.90
CA GLN A 174 23.36 -0.34 11.64
C GLN A 174 23.75 1.15 11.67
N VAL A 175 22.83 2.08 11.37
CA VAL A 175 23.10 3.54 11.38
C VAL A 175 23.19 4.10 12.80
N LEU A 176 22.76 3.34 13.82
CA LEU A 176 22.90 3.73 15.23
C LEU A 176 23.94 2.89 16.00
N LYS A 177 24.88 2.26 15.30
CA LYS A 177 26.14 1.78 15.88
C LYS A 177 27.25 2.73 15.46
#